data_AF-A0A484Z9Z4-F1
#
_entry.id   AF-A0A484Z9Z4-F1
#
_cell.length_a   1.000
_cell.length_b   1.000
_cell.length_c   1.000
_cell.angle_alpha   90.00
_cell.angle_beta   90.00
_cell.angle_gamma   90.00
#
_symmetry.space_group_name_H-M   'P 1'
#
loop_
_entity.id
_entity.type
_entity.pdbx_description
1 polymer ?
#
loop_
_entity_poly.entity_id
_entity_poly.type
_entity_poly.pdbx_seq_one_letter_code
_entity_poly.pdbx_strand_id
1 'polypeptide(L)'
;MLCFLSPFVGANDKVIFECVLKAHNEKITLTRNDQVIYVSYSTPEEAKMEEGGRYISLVLGSDLIQQAILGNTSQGFSMYTLKFQSDEMATPHYIDYEWNEGKYSASYYAMNEKADRVNSSDCLPQTIKADGILLSSGIDGVPEMQ
;
A
#
# COMPACT_ATOMS: atom_id res chain seq x y z
N MET A 1 30.42 -3.67 20.65
CA MET A 1 29.57 -4.75 20.12
C MET A 1 28.14 -4.24 20.23
N LEU A 2 27.66 -3.55 19.20
CA LEU A 2 26.31 -2.97 19.13
C LEU A 2 25.54 -3.85 18.14
N CYS A 3 24.48 -4.49 18.63
CA CYS A 3 23.54 -5.23 17.80
C CYS A 3 22.64 -4.22 17.10
N PHE A 4 22.83 -4.05 15.80
CA PHE A 4 22.00 -3.18 14.96
C PHE A 4 20.74 -3.94 14.54
N LEU A 5 19.56 -3.35 14.82
CA LEU A 5 18.30 -3.80 14.25
C LEU A 5 18.33 -3.45 12.76
N SER A 6 18.56 -4.45 11.91
CA SER A 6 18.05 -4.41 10.54
C SER A 6 16.54 -4.11 10.58
N PRO A 7 15.93 -3.49 9.56
CA PRO A 7 14.47 -3.44 9.49
C PRO A 7 13.98 -4.89 9.57
N PHE A 8 13.40 -5.24 10.71
CA PHE A 8 13.06 -6.62 11.06
C PHE A 8 12.05 -7.08 10.01
N VAL A 9 12.48 -7.93 9.08
CA VAL A 9 11.58 -8.91 8.49
C VAL A 9 11.33 -9.92 9.60
N GLY A 10 10.31 -9.67 10.41
CA GLY A 10 9.87 -10.61 11.42
C GLY A 10 9.45 -11.91 10.75
N ALA A 11 9.55 -13.04 11.46
CA ALA A 11 9.15 -14.35 10.92
C ALA A 11 7.68 -14.44 10.45
N ASN A 12 6.87 -13.41 10.75
CA ASN A 12 5.45 -13.30 10.39
C ASN A 12 5.17 -12.19 9.35
N ASP A 13 6.21 -11.57 8.78
CA ASP A 13 6.03 -10.49 7.82
C ASP A 13 5.63 -11.04 6.45
N LYS A 14 4.45 -10.62 5.99
CA LYS A 14 3.94 -10.96 4.66
C LYS A 14 3.81 -9.70 3.83
N VAL A 15 4.58 -9.60 2.74
CA VAL A 15 4.39 -8.55 1.74
C VAL A 15 3.06 -8.82 1.02
N ILE A 16 2.13 -7.88 1.13
CA ILE A 16 0.80 -7.94 0.53
C ILE A 16 0.79 -7.22 -0.82
N PHE A 17 1.51 -6.11 -0.91
CA PHE A 17 1.59 -5.30 -2.11
C PHE A 17 2.93 -4.57 -2.14
N GLU A 18 3.50 -4.40 -3.32
CA GLU A 18 4.71 -3.61 -3.55
C GLU A 18 4.64 -3.01 -4.95
N CYS A 19 5.05 -1.75 -5.09
CA CYS A 19 5.31 -1.16 -6.39
C CYS A 19 6.35 -0.03 -6.29
N VAL A 20 6.87 0.41 -7.44
CA VAL A 20 7.66 1.63 -7.56
C VAL A 20 6.84 2.68 -8.31
N LEU A 21 6.67 3.85 -7.70
CA LEU A 21 5.98 4.99 -8.31
C LEU A 21 6.82 5.57 -9.45
N LYS A 22 6.15 6.00 -10.53
CA LYS A 22 6.78 6.74 -11.62
C LYS A 22 7.38 8.07 -11.13
N ALA A 23 6.70 8.72 -10.18
CA ALA A 23 7.21 9.93 -9.55
C ALA A 23 8.30 9.55 -8.53
N HIS A 24 9.46 10.21 -8.64
CA HIS A 24 10.58 10.11 -7.70
C HIS A 24 11.19 8.71 -7.52
N ASN A 25 10.78 7.70 -8.31
CA ASN A 25 11.17 6.30 -8.15
C ASN A 25 10.99 5.80 -6.71
N GLU A 26 10.00 6.32 -6.00
CA GLU A 26 9.72 5.92 -4.64
C GLU A 26 9.04 4.55 -4.62
N LYS A 27 9.59 3.63 -3.83
CA LYS A 27 9.02 2.31 -3.62
C LYS A 27 8.02 2.37 -2.47
N ILE A 28 6.82 1.86 -2.70
CA ILE A 28 5.79 1.63 -1.68
C ILE A 28 5.70 0.13 -1.41
N THR A 29 5.70 -0.26 -0.14
CA THR A 29 5.52 -1.66 0.29
C THR A 29 4.46 -1.73 1.38
N LEU A 30 3.48 -2.61 1.21
CA LEU A 30 2.51 -2.99 2.23
C LEU A 30 2.92 -4.33 2.83
N THR A 31 3.25 -4.34 4.11
CA THR A 31 3.63 -5.55 4.85
C THR A 31 2.66 -5.80 5.98
N ARG A 32 2.10 -7.01 6.06
CA ARG A 32 1.31 -7.45 7.21
C ARG A 32 2.21 -8.16 8.21
N ASN A 33 2.09 -7.79 9.47
CA ASN A 33 2.59 -8.54 10.61
C ASN A 33 1.44 -8.68 11.62
N ASP A 34 0.88 -9.88 11.69
CA ASP A 34 -0.27 -10.19 12.57
C ASP A 34 -1.45 -9.21 12.41
N GLN A 35 -1.70 -8.37 13.42
CA GLN A 35 -2.78 -7.36 13.46
C GLN A 35 -2.35 -5.97 12.98
N VAL A 36 -1.19 -5.83 12.36
CA VAL A 36 -0.66 -4.53 11.90
C VAL A 36 -0.32 -4.58 10.41
N ILE A 37 -0.69 -3.54 9.69
CA ILE A 37 -0.25 -3.24 8.33
C ILE A 37 0.77 -2.11 8.39
N TYR A 38 1.97 -2.39 7.90
CA TYR A 38 3.01 -1.40 7.70
C TYR A 38 2.94 -0.89 6.25
N VAL A 39 2.84 0.43 6.09
CA VAL A 39 3.00 1.11 4.81
C VAL A 39 4.38 1.75 4.79
N SER A 40 5.30 1.21 4.01
CA SER A 40 6.67 1.69 3.92
C SER A 40 6.94 2.39 2.60
N TYR A 41 7.70 3.48 2.67
CA TYR A 41 8.15 4.32 1.57
C TYR A 41 9.67 4.35 1.55
N SER A 42 10.28 4.16 0.39
CA SER A 42 11.72 4.32 0.25
C SER A 42 12.08 4.78 -1.14
N THR A 43 12.78 5.90 -1.24
CA THR A 43 13.51 6.28 -2.44
C THR A 43 14.73 5.35 -2.64
N PRO A 44 15.32 5.31 -3.85
CA PRO A 44 16.53 4.52 -4.09
C PRO A 44 17.74 4.94 -3.25
N GLU A 45 17.74 6.18 -2.74
CA GLU A 45 18.78 6.71 -1.85
C GLU A 45 18.55 6.24 -0.41
N GLU A 46 17.33 6.38 0.10
CA GLU A 46 16.95 5.89 1.44
C GLU A 46 17.15 4.38 1.57
N ALA A 47 16.88 3.60 0.51
CA ALA A 47 17.08 2.15 0.51
C ALA A 47 18.55 1.71 0.70
N LYS A 48 19.51 2.63 0.58
CA LYS A 48 20.94 2.37 0.83
C LYS A 48 21.39 2.79 2.24
N MET A 49 20.52 3.45 3.01
CA MET A 49 20.81 3.94 4.36
C MET A 49 20.48 2.88 5.42
N GLU A 50 21.19 2.92 6.55
CA GLU A 50 21.03 1.95 7.63
C GLU A 50 19.67 2.10 8.35
N GLU A 51 19.19 3.33 8.54
CA GLU A 51 17.85 3.65 9.07
C GLU A 51 16.75 3.64 7.97
N GLY A 52 17.09 3.21 6.76
CA GLY A 52 16.44 3.61 5.50
C GLY A 52 14.92 3.52 5.42
N GLY A 53 14.31 4.62 4.95
CA GLY A 53 12.91 4.73 4.55
C GLY A 53 12.01 5.35 5.60
N ARG A 54 10.72 5.51 5.24
CA ARG A 54 9.66 6.03 6.10
C ARG A 54 8.58 4.97 6.21
N TYR A 55 7.94 4.81 7.35
CA TYR A 55 6.85 3.85 7.47
C TYR A 55 5.74 4.35 8.39
N ILE A 56 4.54 3.82 8.18
CA ILE A 56 3.36 4.05 8.99
C ILE A 56 2.85 2.70 9.46
N SER A 57 2.42 2.61 10.72
CA SER A 57 1.85 1.39 11.31
C SER A 57 0.36 1.56 11.49
N LEU A 58 -0.45 0.67 10.91
CA LEU A 58 -1.90 0.74 10.91
C LEU A 58 -2.47 -0.53 11.55
N VAL A 59 -3.18 -0.38 12.68
CA VAL A 59 -3.78 -1.51 13.38
C VAL A 59 -5.06 -1.94 12.65
N LEU A 60 -5.19 -3.24 12.39
CA LEU A 60 -6.39 -3.83 11.78
C LEU A 60 -7.62 -3.58 12.67
N GLY A 61 -8.78 -3.36 12.05
CA GLY A 61 -10.02 -3.01 12.74
C GLY A 61 -10.12 -1.56 13.24
N SER A 62 -9.08 -0.73 13.06
CA SER A 62 -9.18 0.72 13.30
C SER A 62 -9.86 1.45 12.14
N ASP A 63 -10.24 2.71 12.37
CA ASP A 63 -10.75 3.63 11.34
C ASP A 63 -9.63 4.28 10.50
N LEU A 64 -8.38 4.09 10.90
CA LEU A 64 -7.17 4.58 10.22
C LEU A 64 -6.86 3.83 8.92
N ILE A 65 -7.50 2.68 8.69
CA ILE A 65 -7.33 1.87 7.49
C ILE A 65 -8.68 1.31 7.06
N GLN A 66 -9.00 1.45 5.77
CA GLN A 66 -10.22 0.93 5.19
C GLN A 66 -9.91 0.39 3.80
N GLN A 67 -10.73 -0.52 3.30
CA GLN A 67 -10.57 -1.07 1.95
C GLN A 67 -11.88 -1.10 1.18
N ALA A 68 -11.80 -1.18 -0.14
CA ALA A 68 -12.95 -1.46 -0.99
C ALA A 68 -12.51 -2.38 -2.12
N ILE A 69 -13.40 -3.30 -2.52
CA ILE A 69 -13.22 -4.15 -3.69
C ILE A 69 -14.40 -3.93 -4.62
N LEU A 70 -14.10 -3.58 -5.86
CA LEU A 70 -15.09 -3.33 -6.90
C LEU A 70 -14.86 -4.23 -8.10
N GLY A 71 -15.96 -4.66 -8.73
CA GLY A 71 -15.90 -5.53 -9.90
C GLY A 71 -15.59 -6.99 -9.55
N ASN A 72 -15.29 -7.75 -10.61
CA ASN A 72 -14.91 -9.15 -10.52
C ASN A 72 -14.09 -9.51 -11.77
N THR A 73 -12.94 -10.17 -11.58
CA THR A 73 -12.07 -10.59 -12.69
C THR A 73 -12.79 -11.42 -13.77
N SER A 74 -13.83 -12.18 -13.42
CA SER A 74 -14.68 -12.89 -14.39
C SER A 74 -15.45 -11.98 -15.36
N GLN A 75 -15.64 -10.71 -15.00
CA GLN A 75 -16.31 -9.67 -15.81
C GLN A 75 -15.32 -8.80 -16.59
N GLY A 76 -14.02 -9.13 -16.57
CA GLY A 76 -12.99 -8.37 -17.28
C GLY A 76 -12.39 -7.21 -16.48
N PHE A 77 -12.87 -6.94 -15.27
CA PHE A 77 -12.38 -5.85 -14.42
C PHE A 77 -12.51 -6.17 -12.93
N SER A 78 -11.47 -5.88 -12.14
CA SER A 78 -11.49 -5.93 -10.69
C SER A 78 -10.58 -4.83 -10.13
N MET A 79 -10.98 -4.18 -9.05
CA MET A 79 -10.21 -3.13 -8.40
C MET A 79 -10.24 -3.29 -6.90
N TYR A 80 -9.09 -3.12 -6.28
CA TYR A 80 -8.89 -3.00 -4.84
C TYR A 80 -8.42 -1.59 -4.55
N THR A 81 -9.05 -0.94 -3.57
CA THR A 81 -8.61 0.34 -3.03
C THR A 81 -8.32 0.18 -1.56
N LEU A 82 -7.12 0.60 -1.12
CA LEU A 82 -6.80 0.78 0.29
C LEU A 82 -6.79 2.27 0.60
N LYS A 83 -7.55 2.70 1.61
CA LYS A 83 -7.49 4.03 2.20
C LYS A 83 -6.79 3.92 3.54
N PHE A 84 -5.90 4.86 3.83
CA PHE A 84 -5.29 4.95 5.14
C PHE A 84 -4.95 6.38 5.51
N GLN A 85 -4.96 6.65 6.81
CA GLN A 85 -4.59 7.93 7.38
C GLN A 85 -4.03 7.69 8.79
N SER A 86 -3.03 8.46 9.19
CA SER A 86 -2.56 8.51 10.58
C SER A 86 -2.55 9.96 11.06
N ASP A 87 -2.38 10.16 12.37
CA ASP A 87 -2.33 11.50 12.97
C ASP A 87 -1.15 12.35 12.44
N GLU A 88 -0.13 11.71 11.88
CA GLU A 88 1.03 12.37 11.26
C GLU A 88 0.76 12.81 9.82
N MET A 89 -0.40 12.47 9.25
CA MET A 89 -0.77 12.75 7.86
C MET A 89 -1.85 13.83 7.80
N ALA A 90 -1.60 14.86 7.00
CA ALA A 90 -2.54 15.96 6.81
C ALA A 90 -3.86 15.54 6.13
N THR A 91 -3.80 14.49 5.29
CA THR A 91 -4.93 14.03 4.47
C THR A 91 -4.93 12.50 4.39
N PRO A 92 -6.05 11.85 4.05
CA PRO A 92 -6.09 10.42 3.76
C PRO A 92 -5.39 10.09 2.44
N HIS A 93 -4.68 8.97 2.42
CA HIS A 93 -3.95 8.44 1.28
C HIS A 93 -4.58 7.15 0.79
N TYR A 94 -4.33 6.85 -0.47
CA TYR A 94 -4.98 5.78 -1.20
C TYR A 94 -3.97 5.01 -2.04
N ILE A 95 -4.17 3.70 -2.12
CA ILE A 95 -3.54 2.82 -3.11
C ILE A 95 -4.66 2.15 -3.88
N ASP A 96 -4.75 2.42 -5.18
CA ASP A 96 -5.61 1.67 -6.10
C ASP A 96 -4.75 0.58 -6.75
N TYR A 97 -5.23 -0.66 -6.77
CA TYR A 97 -4.68 -1.78 -7.53
C TYR A 97 -5.79 -2.38 -8.37
N GLU A 98 -5.61 -2.45 -9.68
CA GLU A 98 -6.62 -2.94 -10.60
C GLU A 98 -6.08 -4.02 -11.54
N TRP A 99 -7.01 -4.86 -11.97
CA TRP A 99 -6.85 -5.72 -13.12
C TRP A 99 -7.94 -5.40 -14.13
N ASN A 100 -7.55 -5.17 -15.37
CA ASN A 100 -8.44 -4.86 -16.47
C ASN A 100 -7.97 -5.62 -17.73
N GLU A 101 -8.79 -6.55 -18.22
CA GLU A 101 -8.54 -7.34 -19.44
C GLU A 101 -7.11 -7.90 -19.56
N GLY A 102 -6.60 -8.50 -18.48
CA GLY A 102 -5.27 -9.12 -18.46
C GLY A 102 -4.12 -8.17 -18.10
N LYS A 103 -4.39 -6.90 -17.83
CA LYS A 103 -3.38 -5.91 -17.45
C LYS A 103 -3.56 -5.48 -16.01
N TYR A 104 -2.45 -5.49 -15.28
CA TYR A 104 -2.39 -4.96 -13.92
C TYR A 104 -1.91 -3.51 -13.93
N SER A 105 -2.55 -2.69 -13.11
CA SER A 105 -2.19 -1.29 -12.92
C SER A 105 -2.36 -0.94 -11.43
N ALA A 106 -1.61 0.03 -10.96
CA ALA A 106 -1.75 0.53 -9.61
C ALA A 106 -1.35 1.99 -9.54
N SER A 107 -1.91 2.72 -8.58
CA SER A 107 -1.58 4.13 -8.34
C SER A 107 -1.66 4.45 -6.87
N TYR A 108 -0.94 5.51 -6.49
CA TYR A 108 -0.98 6.08 -5.15
C TYR A 108 -1.37 7.55 -5.26
N TYR A 109 -2.23 8.01 -4.35
CA TYR A 109 -2.65 9.42 -4.29
C TYR A 109 -3.11 9.78 -2.88
N ALA A 110 -3.23 11.07 -2.61
CA ALA A 110 -3.91 11.61 -1.44
C ALA A 110 -5.17 12.36 -1.88
N MET A 111 -6.13 12.54 -0.97
CA MET A 111 -7.34 13.33 -1.22
C MET A 111 -7.33 14.58 -0.35
N ASN A 112 -7.41 15.76 -0.96
CA ASN A 112 -7.47 17.02 -0.20
C ASN A 112 -8.86 17.23 0.42
N GLU A 113 -9.01 18.29 1.22
CA GLU A 113 -10.29 18.66 1.88
C GLU A 113 -11.45 18.93 0.91
N LYS A 114 -11.15 19.19 -0.38
CA LYS A 114 -12.13 19.42 -1.44
C LYS A 114 -12.50 18.15 -2.20
N ALA A 115 -12.00 17.00 -1.76
CA ALA A 115 -12.12 15.71 -2.45
C ALA A 115 -11.47 15.67 -3.84
N ASP A 116 -10.43 16.48 -4.08
CA ASP A 116 -9.59 16.35 -5.27
C ASP A 116 -8.41 15.39 -4.99
N ARG A 117 -8.07 14.57 -5.99
CA ARG A 117 -6.84 13.78 -5.98
C ARG A 117 -5.62 14.71 -6.07
N VAL A 118 -4.70 14.58 -5.13
CA VAL A 118 -3.42 15.31 -5.06
C VAL A 118 -2.27 14.32 -4.85
N ASN A 119 -1.04 14.74 -5.16
CA ASN A 119 0.16 13.89 -5.04
C ASN A 119 0.03 12.51 -5.71
N SER A 120 -0.67 12.48 -6.85
CA SER A 120 -0.98 11.24 -7.57
C SER A 120 0.23 10.74 -8.37
N SER A 121 0.49 9.44 -8.31
CA SER A 121 1.48 8.78 -9.15
C SER A 121 1.08 7.34 -9.46
N ASP A 122 1.22 6.95 -10.72
CA ASP A 122 1.07 5.54 -11.09
C ASP A 122 2.31 4.74 -10.69
N CYS A 123 2.10 3.46 -10.41
CA CYS A 123 3.17 2.48 -10.34
C CYS A 123 3.74 2.17 -11.72
N LEU A 124 5.03 1.83 -11.76
CA LEU A 124 5.67 1.18 -12.91
C LEU A 124 5.13 -0.25 -13.03
N PRO A 125 4.47 -0.62 -14.15
CA PRO A 125 3.74 -1.90 -14.25
C PRO A 125 4.59 -3.13 -13.92
N GLN A 126 5.85 -3.15 -14.35
CA GLN A 126 6.79 -4.27 -14.13
C GLN A 126 7.24 -4.43 -12.68
N THR A 127 6.94 -3.47 -11.81
CA THR A 127 7.32 -3.48 -10.39
C THR A 127 6.19 -3.88 -9.46
N ILE A 128 4.96 -3.97 -9.99
CA ILE A 128 3.78 -4.32 -9.20
C ILE A 128 3.87 -5.79 -8.80
N LYS A 129 3.86 -6.03 -7.48
CA LYS A 129 3.67 -7.34 -6.87
C LYS A 129 2.52 -7.22 -5.90
N ALA A 130 1.58 -8.16 -5.96
CA ALA A 130 0.44 -8.18 -5.07
C ALA A 130 0.10 -9.62 -4.67
N ASP A 131 -0.47 -9.78 -3.49
CA ASP A 131 -1.09 -11.03 -3.07
C ASP A 131 -2.23 -11.38 -4.03
N GLY A 132 -2.31 -12.65 -4.46
CA GLY A 132 -3.25 -13.10 -5.49
C GLY A 132 -4.73 -12.98 -5.08
N ILE A 133 -5.00 -12.82 -3.78
CA ILE A 133 -6.35 -12.64 -3.24
C ILE A 133 -6.75 -11.17 -3.10
N LEU A 134 -5.84 -10.22 -3.29
CA LEU A 134 -6.10 -8.80 -2.98
C LEU A 134 -7.29 -8.24 -3.77
N LEU A 135 -7.39 -8.60 -5.04
CA LEU A 135 -8.48 -8.18 -5.92
C LEU A 135 -9.81 -8.89 -5.69
N SER A 136 -9.83 -9.99 -4.92
CA SER A 136 -11.04 -10.80 -4.70
C SER A 136 -11.56 -10.75 -3.27
N SER A 137 -10.67 -10.61 -2.29
CA SER A 137 -10.98 -10.69 -0.86
C SER A 137 -10.32 -9.60 -0.03
N GLY A 138 -9.41 -8.80 -0.62
CA GLY A 138 -8.73 -7.73 0.09
C GLY A 138 -7.78 -8.26 1.16
N ILE A 139 -7.57 -7.45 2.20
CA ILE A 139 -6.77 -7.78 3.36
C ILE A 139 -7.72 -8.16 4.51
N ASP A 140 -7.64 -9.41 4.94
CA ASP A 140 -8.39 -9.89 6.10
C ASP A 140 -8.14 -9.02 7.34
N GLY A 141 -9.22 -8.57 7.99
CA GLY A 141 -9.21 -7.69 9.16
C GLY A 141 -9.20 -6.18 8.87
N VAL A 142 -9.07 -5.76 7.61
CA VAL A 142 -9.27 -4.35 7.23
C VAL A 142 -10.76 -4.08 7.03
N PRO A 143 -11.36 -3.08 7.72
CA PRO A 143 -12.76 -2.71 7.53
C PRO A 143 -13.08 -2.26 6.10
N GLU A 144 -14.28 -2.56 5.62
CA GLU A 144 -14.77 -2.04 4.34
C GLU A 144 -15.06 -0.53 4.44
N MET A 145 -14.81 0.20 3.35
CA MET A 145 -15.22 1.58 3.18
C MET A 145 -16.75 1.65 3.11
N GLN A 146 -17.33 2.54 3.91
CA GLN A 146 -18.76 2.83 3.92
C GLN A 146 -19.11 3.96 2.95
#